data_AF-A0A0M8X2X5-F1
#
_entry.id   AF-A0A0M8X2X5-F1
#
_cell.length_a   1.000
_cell.length_b   1.000
_cell.length_c   1.000
_cell.angle_alpha   90.00
_cell.angle_beta   90.00
_cell.angle_gamma   90.00
#
_symmetry.space_group_name_H-M   'P 1'
#
loop_
_entity.id
_entity.type
_entity.pdbx_description
1 polymer ?
#
loop_
_entity_poly.entity_id
_entity_poly.type
_entity_poly.pdbx_seq_one_letter_code
_entity_poly.pdbx_strand_id
1 'polypeptide(L)'
;MPQQGAGVSGDLGNEVEGYLLWQARVAEAEQRAREFADALQWLTTAQREEVERRYVADSLLRARGDLERIAARCVSLRAEYEQRYAELRRRCVGVALAVCAGFTTLAALLLAL
;
A
#
# COMPACT_ATOMS: atom_id res chain seq x y z
N MET A 1 2.09 23.46 -19.06
CA MET A 1 0.93 22.60 -19.40
C MET A 1 1.40 21.68 -20.52
N PRO A 2 1.43 20.33 -20.43
CA PRO A 2 0.82 19.41 -19.46
C PRO A 2 1.77 18.29 -18.91
N GLN A 3 1.82 18.06 -17.59
CA GLN A 3 2.28 16.78 -16.98
C GLN A 3 1.13 16.04 -16.27
N GLN A 4 -0.10 16.56 -16.36
CA GLN A 4 -1.28 16.03 -15.68
C GLN A 4 -1.77 14.69 -16.27
N GLY A 5 -1.52 14.39 -17.56
CA GLY A 5 -2.03 13.17 -18.21
C GLY A 5 -1.34 11.86 -17.78
N ALA A 6 -0.06 11.91 -17.42
CA ALA A 6 0.69 10.74 -16.98
C ALA A 6 0.30 10.31 -15.56
N GLY A 7 0.06 11.27 -14.67
CA GLY A 7 -0.41 11.01 -13.29
C GLY A 7 -1.81 10.41 -13.27
N VAL A 8 -2.73 10.92 -14.09
CA VAL A 8 -4.11 10.40 -14.19
C VAL A 8 -4.14 8.97 -14.75
N SER A 9 -3.31 8.66 -15.74
CA SER A 9 -3.25 7.30 -16.31
C SER A 9 -2.68 6.28 -15.30
N GLY A 10 -1.72 6.69 -14.48
CA GLY A 10 -1.19 5.86 -13.39
C GLY A 10 -2.19 5.64 -12.26
N ASP A 11 -2.95 6.67 -11.90
CA ASP A 11 -3.97 6.60 -10.85
C ASP A 11 -5.14 5.67 -11.26
N LEU A 12 -5.62 5.81 -12.50
CA LEU A 12 -6.61 4.90 -13.08
C LEU A 12 -6.09 3.46 -13.17
N GLY A 13 -4.81 3.27 -13.50
CA GLY A 13 -4.19 1.94 -13.52
C GLY A 13 -4.24 1.25 -12.15
N ASN A 14 -3.90 1.99 -11.09
CA ASN A 14 -3.96 1.47 -9.72
C ASN A 14 -5.40 1.17 -9.27
N GLU A 15 -6.36 2.03 -9.62
CA GLU A 15 -7.78 1.81 -9.28
C GLU A 15 -8.34 0.57 -9.97
N VAL A 16 -8.01 0.39 -11.26
CA VAL A 16 -8.39 -0.81 -12.02
C VAL A 16 -7.74 -2.06 -11.44
N GLU A 17 -6.44 -2.01 -11.10
CA GLU A 17 -5.76 -3.14 -10.46
C GLU A 17 -6.43 -3.52 -9.14
N GLY A 18 -6.73 -2.53 -8.30
CA GLY A 18 -7.45 -2.74 -7.03
C GLY A 18 -8.83 -3.37 -7.23
N TYR A 19 -9.58 -2.90 -8.23
CA TYR A 19 -10.87 -3.48 -8.60
C TYR A 19 -10.73 -4.93 -9.06
N LEU A 20 -9.75 -5.24 -9.93
CA LEU A 20 -9.53 -6.60 -10.43
C LEU A 20 -9.11 -7.56 -9.33
N LEU A 21 -8.23 -7.14 -8.42
CA LEU A 21 -7.85 -7.91 -7.24
C LEU A 21 -9.06 -8.19 -6.34
N TRP A 22 -9.93 -7.20 -6.15
CA TRP A 22 -11.16 -7.38 -5.37
C TRP A 22 -12.13 -8.35 -6.06
N GLN A 23 -12.33 -8.24 -7.37
CA GLN A 23 -13.18 -9.18 -8.14
C GLN A 23 -12.65 -10.61 -8.06
N ALA A 24 -11.33 -10.81 -8.18
CA ALA A 24 -10.71 -12.12 -8.00
C ALA A 24 -11.00 -12.69 -6.59
N ARG A 25 -10.96 -11.84 -5.56
CA ARG A 25 -11.26 -12.24 -4.18
C ARG A 25 -12.73 -12.61 -3.96
N VAL A 26 -13.66 -11.92 -4.64
CA VAL A 26 -15.09 -12.27 -4.63
C VAL A 26 -15.30 -13.63 -5.29
N ALA A 27 -14.76 -13.84 -6.49
CA ALA A 27 -14.87 -15.11 -7.20
C ALA A 27 -14.28 -16.29 -6.39
N GLU A 28 -13.14 -16.07 -5.74
CA GLU A 28 -12.53 -17.06 -4.84
C GLU A 28 -13.42 -17.37 -3.63
N ALA A 29 -14.00 -16.36 -2.99
CA ALA A 29 -14.89 -16.55 -1.84
C ALA A 29 -16.14 -17.34 -2.22
N GLU A 30 -16.75 -17.03 -3.37
CA GLU A 30 -17.90 -17.78 -3.91
C GLU A 30 -17.54 -19.23 -4.23
N GLN A 31 -16.37 -19.46 -4.83
CA GLN A 31 -15.92 -20.81 -5.14
C GLN A 31 -15.71 -21.63 -3.88
N ARG A 32 -15.03 -21.08 -2.87
CA ARG A 32 -14.83 -21.74 -1.58
C ARG A 32 -16.14 -21.99 -0.83
N ALA A 33 -17.10 -21.08 -0.96
CA ALA A 33 -18.43 -21.25 -0.37
C ALA A 33 -19.15 -22.46 -0.96
N ARG A 34 -19.14 -22.61 -2.30
CA ARG A 34 -19.70 -23.76 -3.00
C ARG A 34 -19.02 -25.06 -2.59
N GLU A 35 -17.69 -25.10 -2.62
CA GLU A 35 -16.91 -26.27 -2.19
C GLU A 35 -17.19 -26.66 -0.74
N PHE A 36 -17.33 -25.68 0.15
CA PHE A 36 -17.68 -25.91 1.54
C PHE A 36 -19.09 -26.49 1.69
N ALA A 37 -20.07 -25.93 0.98
CA ALA A 37 -21.44 -26.42 1.04
C ALA A 37 -21.60 -27.79 0.36
N ASP A 38 -20.80 -28.10 -0.67
CA ASP A 38 -20.77 -29.40 -1.35
C ASP A 38 -20.35 -30.53 -0.41
N ALA A 39 -19.55 -30.27 0.62
CA ALA A 39 -19.27 -31.26 1.65
C ALA A 39 -20.50 -31.59 2.53
N LEU A 40 -21.53 -30.73 2.54
CA LEU A 40 -22.71 -30.82 3.41
C LEU A 40 -23.91 -31.38 2.63
N GLN A 41 -23.81 -32.64 2.20
CA GLN A 41 -24.81 -33.31 1.34
C GLN A 41 -26.20 -33.47 1.99
N TRP A 42 -26.33 -33.28 3.30
CA TRP A 42 -27.61 -33.35 4.02
C TRP A 42 -28.42 -32.05 3.97
N LEU A 43 -27.86 -30.97 3.41
CA LEU A 43 -28.56 -29.69 3.29
C LEU A 43 -29.51 -29.69 2.10
N THR A 44 -30.69 -29.11 2.29
CA THR A 44 -31.57 -28.75 1.18
C THR A 44 -30.95 -27.62 0.35
N THR A 45 -31.40 -27.43 -0.89
CA THR A 45 -30.93 -26.36 -1.78
C THR A 45 -31.03 -24.97 -1.14
N ALA A 46 -32.15 -24.67 -0.49
CA ALA A 46 -32.35 -23.38 0.18
C ALA A 46 -31.40 -23.17 1.38
N GLN A 47 -31.09 -24.24 2.12
CA GLN A 47 -30.13 -24.18 3.23
C GLN A 47 -28.70 -24.01 2.71
N ARG A 48 -28.35 -24.71 1.63
CA ARG A 48 -27.07 -24.58 0.94
C ARG A 48 -26.83 -23.15 0.46
N GLU A 49 -27.78 -22.56 -0.27
CA GLU A 49 -27.66 -21.18 -0.74
C GLU A 49 -27.50 -20.17 0.40
N GLU A 50 -28.20 -20.37 1.53
CA GLU A 50 -28.06 -19.50 2.70
C GLU A 50 -26.68 -19.63 3.35
N VAL A 51 -26.15 -20.85 3.46
CA VAL A 51 -24.79 -21.09 3.97
C VAL A 51 -23.76 -20.45 3.05
N GLU A 52 -23.88 -20.62 1.73
CA GLU A 52 -22.98 -20.02 0.75
C GLU A 52 -22.99 -18.50 0.86
N ARG A 53 -24.17 -17.86 0.89
CA ARG A 53 -24.31 -16.40 1.05
C ARG A 53 -23.63 -15.89 2.32
N ARG A 54 -23.86 -16.56 3.46
CA ARG A 54 -23.24 -16.17 4.75
C ARG A 54 -21.73 -16.36 4.74
N TYR A 55 -21.25 -17.45 4.15
CA TYR A 55 -19.84 -17.73 4.01
C TYR A 55 -19.13 -16.65 3.20
N VAL A 56 -19.69 -16.28 2.03
CA VAL A 56 -19.14 -15.23 1.17
C VAL A 56 -19.12 -13.90 1.92
N ALA A 57 -20.23 -13.52 2.58
CA ALA A 57 -20.32 -12.28 3.33
C ALA A 57 -19.26 -12.18 4.46
N ASP A 58 -19.11 -13.22 5.27
CA ASP A 58 -18.10 -13.26 6.34
C ASP A 58 -16.68 -13.25 5.77
N SER A 59 -16.43 -14.01 4.71
CA SER A 59 -15.11 -14.08 4.05
C SER A 59 -14.68 -12.72 3.49
N LEU A 60 -15.59 -12.00 2.84
CA LEU A 60 -15.32 -10.66 2.29
C LEU A 60 -15.20 -9.61 3.39
N LEU A 61 -15.97 -9.70 4.47
CA LEU A 61 -15.84 -8.81 5.62
C LEU A 61 -14.45 -8.93 6.27
N ARG A 62 -13.97 -10.17 6.48
CA ARG A 62 -12.62 -10.41 7.00
C ARG A 62 -11.54 -9.91 6.04
N ALA A 63 -11.67 -10.23 4.76
CA ALA A 63 -10.72 -9.79 3.74
C ALA A 63 -10.57 -8.27 3.71
N ARG A 64 -11.69 -7.54 3.79
CA ARG A 64 -11.69 -6.09 3.86
C ARG A 64 -10.97 -5.58 5.11
N GLY A 65 -11.26 -6.15 6.28
CA GLY A 65 -10.59 -5.76 7.53
C GLY A 65 -9.07 -6.00 7.50
N ASP A 66 -8.63 -7.08 6.86
CA ASP A 66 -7.20 -7.38 6.68
C ASP A 66 -6.54 -6.37 5.73
N LEU A 67 -7.19 -6.04 4.61
CA LEU A 67 -6.70 -5.02 3.67
C LEU A 67 -6.59 -3.64 4.34
N GLU A 68 -7.61 -3.22 5.10
CA GLU A 68 -7.61 -1.96 5.85
C GLU A 68 -6.46 -1.91 6.87
N ARG A 69 -6.22 -3.02 7.58
CA ARG A 69 -5.11 -3.13 8.54
C ARG A 69 -3.74 -3.06 7.86
N ILE A 70 -3.57 -3.76 6.74
CA ILE A 70 -2.31 -3.75 5.98
C ILE A 70 -2.06 -2.34 5.43
N ALA A 71 -3.08 -1.71 4.84
CA ALA A 71 -2.98 -0.35 4.33
C ALA A 71 -2.56 0.65 5.44
N ALA A 72 -3.21 0.58 6.61
CA ALA A 72 -2.84 1.40 7.76
C ALA A 72 -1.38 1.15 8.21
N ARG A 73 -0.93 -0.11 8.22
CA ARG A 73 0.45 -0.46 8.56
C ARG A 73 1.46 0.05 7.55
N CYS A 74 1.16 -0.04 6.25
CA CYS A 74 2.00 0.50 5.19
C CYS A 74 2.16 2.02 5.31
N VAL A 75 1.08 2.74 5.61
CA VAL A 75 1.12 4.19 5.85
C VAL A 75 1.98 4.53 7.06
N SER A 76 1.79 3.81 8.18
CA SER A 76 2.60 3.97 9.40
C SER A 76 4.09 3.75 9.11
N LEU A 77 4.43 2.64 8.45
CA LEU A 77 5.82 2.32 8.09
C LEU A 77 6.42 3.41 7.19
N ARG A 78 5.68 3.86 6.18
CA ARG A 78 6.13 4.94 5.30
C ARG A 78 6.45 6.21 6.08
N ALA A 79 5.59 6.60 7.02
CA ALA A 79 5.84 7.75 7.87
C ALA A 79 7.11 7.58 8.73
N GLU A 80 7.31 6.40 9.34
CA GLU A 80 8.51 6.09 10.12
C GLU A 80 9.79 6.19 9.27
N TYR A 81 9.78 5.64 8.05
CA TYR A 81 10.91 5.71 7.11
C TYR A 81 11.17 7.13 6.60
N GLU A 82 10.13 7.88 6.24
CA GLU A 82 10.27 9.26 5.77
C GLU A 82 10.87 10.16 6.86
N GLN A 83 10.50 9.97 8.12
CA GLN A 83 11.12 10.68 9.24
C GLN A 83 12.61 10.38 9.38
N ARG A 84 12.99 9.09 9.34
CA ARG A 84 14.41 8.67 9.41
C ARG A 84 15.21 9.20 8.23
N TYR A 85 14.63 9.18 7.03
CA TYR A 85 15.26 9.72 5.83
C TYR A 85 15.42 11.24 5.92
N ALA A 86 14.41 11.96 6.40
CA ALA A 86 14.49 13.41 6.58
C ALA A 86 15.61 13.79 7.56
N GLU A 87 15.78 13.05 8.65
CA GLU A 87 16.87 13.25 9.60
C GLU A 87 18.24 13.02 8.95
N LEU A 88 18.42 11.89 8.26
CA LEU A 88 19.68 11.56 7.59
C LEU A 88 20.01 12.60 6.51
N ARG A 89 19.01 12.99 5.71
CA ARG A 89 19.14 14.04 4.69
C ARG A 89 19.59 15.36 5.31
N ARG A 90 19.00 15.78 6.43
CA ARG A 90 19.41 17.01 7.14
C ARG A 90 20.87 16.94 7.60
N ARG A 91 21.30 15.79 8.13
CA ARG A 91 22.70 15.58 8.55
C ARG A 91 23.66 15.62 7.36
N CYS A 92 23.37 14.89 6.29
CA CYS A 92 24.20 14.88 5.08
C CYS A 92 24.32 16.27 4.45
N VAL A 93 23.19 16.99 4.32
CA VAL A 93 23.20 18.36 3.80
C VAL A 93 23.99 19.29 4.74
N GLY A 94 23.80 19.17 6.05
CA GLY A 94 24.57 19.96 7.03
C GLY A 94 26.09 19.72 6.94
N VAL A 95 26.52 18.47 6.85
CA VAL A 95 27.93 18.10 6.67
C VAL A 95 28.47 18.63 5.34
N ALA A 96 27.74 18.46 4.23
CA ALA A 96 28.15 18.96 2.93
C ALA A 96 28.33 20.49 2.94
N LEU A 97 27.38 21.22 3.56
CA LEU A 97 27.48 22.67 3.70
C LEU A 97 28.67 23.08 4.59
N ALA A 98 28.90 22.38 5.70
CA ALA A 98 30.03 22.65 6.58
C ALA A 98 31.38 22.42 5.87
N VAL A 99 31.50 21.35 5.09
CA VAL A 99 32.69 21.04 4.29
C VAL A 99 32.91 22.12 3.22
N CYS A 100 31.87 22.52 2.48
CA CYS A 100 31.97 23.61 1.50
C CYS A 100 32.41 24.92 2.16
N ALA A 101 31.82 25.29 3.29
CA ALA A 101 32.20 26.49 4.04
C ALA A 101 33.66 26.43 4.53
N GLY A 102 34.11 25.25 5.00
CA GLY A 102 35.50 25.00 5.36
C GLY A 102 36.47 25.20 4.18
N PHE A 103 36.14 24.67 3.00
CA PHE A 103 36.96 24.90 1.80
C PHE A 103 36.96 26.37 1.35
N THR A 104 35.82 27.06 1.38
CA THR A 104 35.76 28.48 0.98
C THR A 104 36.54 29.37 1.95
N THR A 105 36.47 29.09 3.25
CA THR A 105 37.22 29.85 4.27
C THR A 105 38.72 29.62 4.15
N LEU A 106 39.15 28.36 3.96
CA LEU A 106 40.57 28.04 3.70
C LEU A 106 41.09 28.70 2.43
N ALA A 107 40.33 28.66 1.33
CA ALA A 107 40.71 29.30 0.09
C ALA A 107 40.83 30.83 0.22
N ALA A 108 39.90 31.46 0.94
CA ALA A 108 39.94 32.90 1.21
C ALA A 108 41.16 33.29 2.06
N LEU A 109 41.50 32.50 3.08
CA LEU A 109 42.69 32.72 3.91
C LEU A 109 43.98 32.58 3.08
N LEU A 110 44.07 31.59 2.20
CA LEU A 110 45.21 31.41 1.31
C LEU A 110 45.38 32.56 0.31
N LEU A 111 44.30 33.16 -0.16
CA LEU A 111 44.35 34.33 -1.05
C LEU A 111 44.71 35.63 -0.32
N ALA A 112 44.51 35.68 1.00
CA ALA A 112 44.80 36.84 1.83
C ALA A 112 46.24 36.86 2.39
N LEU A 113 46.96 35.74 2.28
CA LEU A 113 48.36 35.57 2.71
C LEU A 113 49.33 35.89 1.56
#